data_AF-A0A843CTC4-F1
#
_entry.id   AF-A0A843CTC4-F1
#
_cell.length_a   1.000
_cell.length_b   1.000
_cell.length_c   1.000
_cell.angle_alpha   90.00
_cell.angle_beta   90.00
_cell.angle_gamma   90.00
#
_symmetry.space_group_name_H-M   'P 1'
#
loop_
_entity.id
_entity.type
_entity.pdbx_description
1 polymer ?
#
loop_
_entity_poly.entity_id
_entity_poly.type
_entity_poly.pdbx_seq_one_letter_code
_entity_poly.pdbx_strand_id
1 'polypeptide(L)'
;MGINIGICEMEAKNALCKDLRSDLIRVHVDEPGEFEDIVQYEEVIDLATAKKKVGDWDAFIKRNRINAETDAVYLSKVKKEEDIALLKPLAKKVYTGWIILEGLPEDRKEAVLKVASKDDVVTGWDELEFDEMNELCSKCPLSWDKGRGCIGAFGPENSKLPEIAAKYNCPITASALKSAKDHKIFSSADAEDLLKEVEILKDALPKEGKVYVNRYKGPVERMEAVAKISVSEGCGWYFF
;
A
#
# COMPACT_ATOMS: atom_id res chain seq x y z
N MET A 1 -11.98 5.70 -14.90
CA MET A 1 -10.60 5.39 -14.49
C MET A 1 -10.17 4.10 -15.18
N GLY A 2 -9.00 3.54 -14.88
CA GLY A 2 -8.56 2.24 -15.43
C GLY A 2 -8.80 1.13 -14.43
N ILE A 3 -9.02 -0.09 -14.92
CA ILE A 3 -9.05 -1.31 -14.12
C ILE A 3 -7.64 -1.86 -14.07
N ASN A 4 -7.24 -2.30 -12.89
CA ASN A 4 -6.01 -3.02 -12.62
C ASN A 4 -6.31 -4.50 -12.32
N ILE A 5 -5.26 -5.29 -12.32
CA ILE A 5 -5.26 -6.69 -11.90
C ILE A 5 -4.11 -6.88 -10.93
N GLY A 6 -4.29 -7.74 -9.93
CA GLY A 6 -3.31 -7.99 -8.87
C GLY A 6 -3.37 -9.41 -8.34
N ILE A 7 -2.35 -9.77 -7.57
CA ILE A 7 -2.21 -11.04 -6.86
C ILE A 7 -2.35 -10.78 -5.37
N CYS A 8 -3.01 -11.66 -4.64
CA CYS A 8 -3.03 -11.65 -3.17
C CYS A 8 -1.67 -12.13 -2.64
N GLU A 9 -0.69 -11.23 -2.58
CA GLU A 9 0.70 -11.55 -2.27
C GLU A 9 0.88 -12.15 -0.87
N MET A 10 0.05 -11.75 0.09
CA MET A 10 0.10 -12.28 1.47
C MET A 10 -0.31 -13.75 1.55
N GLU A 11 -1.10 -14.26 0.59
CA GLU A 11 -1.48 -15.66 0.51
C GLU A 11 -0.42 -16.52 -0.19
N ALA A 12 0.45 -15.90 -1.00
CA ALA A 12 1.46 -16.63 -1.75
C ALA A 12 2.54 -17.22 -0.83
N LYS A 13 3.15 -18.30 -1.31
CA LYS A 13 4.20 -19.02 -0.58
C LYS A 13 5.52 -18.26 -0.60
N ASN A 14 5.90 -17.74 -1.76
CA ASN A 14 7.22 -17.16 -2.01
C ASN A 14 7.19 -15.63 -2.21
N ALA A 15 6.19 -14.94 -1.67
CA ALA A 15 6.15 -13.48 -1.70
C ALA A 15 7.27 -12.91 -0.82
N LEU A 16 8.26 -12.24 -1.44
CA LEU A 16 9.41 -11.69 -0.72
C LEU A 16 9.04 -10.56 0.26
N CYS A 17 7.92 -9.88 0.02
CA CYS A 17 7.42 -8.82 0.89
C CYS A 17 6.69 -9.36 2.13
N LYS A 18 6.36 -10.65 2.19
CA LYS A 18 5.43 -11.22 3.17
C LYS A 18 5.89 -11.06 4.60
N ASP A 19 7.16 -11.37 4.87
CA ASP A 19 7.73 -11.29 6.22
C ASP A 19 7.74 -9.83 6.70
N LEU A 20 8.19 -8.90 5.86
CA LEU A 20 8.23 -7.47 6.17
C LEU A 20 6.83 -6.86 6.35
N ARG A 21 5.85 -7.28 5.55
CA ARG A 21 4.44 -6.84 5.68
C ARG A 21 3.74 -7.44 6.90
N SER A 22 4.26 -8.53 7.45
CA SER A 22 3.72 -9.16 8.67
C SER A 22 4.44 -8.70 9.93
N ASP A 23 5.61 -8.08 9.78
CA ASP A 23 6.41 -7.54 10.87
C ASP A 23 5.86 -6.18 11.31
N LEU A 24 5.05 -6.16 12.37
CA LEU A 24 4.48 -4.92 12.92
C LEU A 24 5.55 -4.20 13.76
N ILE A 25 5.95 -3.02 13.28
CA ILE A 25 6.95 -2.18 13.96
C ILE A 25 6.26 -1.25 14.95
N ARG A 26 5.19 -0.58 14.51
CA ARG A 26 4.44 0.37 15.34
C ARG A 26 2.96 0.25 15.06
N VAL A 27 2.17 0.47 16.10
CA VAL A 27 0.71 0.45 16.02
C VAL A 27 0.13 1.66 16.70
N HIS A 28 -0.98 2.16 16.17
CA HIS A 28 -1.71 3.26 16.77
C HIS A 28 -2.75 2.73 17.77
N VAL A 29 -2.86 3.42 18.90
CA VAL A 29 -3.91 3.22 19.90
C VAL A 29 -4.63 4.56 20.08
N ASP A 30 -5.96 4.54 20.07
CA ASP A 30 -6.74 5.79 20.19
C ASP A 30 -6.75 6.30 21.64
N GLU A 31 -6.85 5.37 22.59
CA GLU A 31 -6.87 5.67 24.02
C GLU A 31 -5.75 4.88 24.72
N PRO A 32 -4.70 5.54 25.22
CA PRO A 32 -3.54 4.85 25.78
C PRO A 32 -3.88 4.03 27.01
N GLY A 33 -4.78 4.52 27.88
CA GLY A 33 -5.17 3.83 29.10
C GLY A 33 -3.96 3.34 29.91
N GLU A 34 -3.77 2.02 29.97
CA GLU A 34 -2.67 1.37 30.68
C GLU A 34 -1.30 1.42 29.95
N PHE A 35 -1.25 1.93 28.72
CA PHE A 35 -0.07 2.01 27.85
C PHE A 35 0.56 3.41 27.79
N GLU A 36 0.15 4.34 28.67
CA GLU A 36 0.74 5.69 28.77
C GLU A 36 2.26 5.67 29.00
N ASP A 37 2.80 4.59 29.57
CA ASP A 37 4.23 4.45 29.84
C ASP A 37 5.06 4.06 28.61
N ILE A 38 4.45 3.49 27.57
CA ILE A 38 5.13 2.98 26.37
C ILE A 38 4.76 3.72 25.09
N VAL A 39 3.76 4.60 25.15
CA VAL A 39 3.35 5.38 23.99
C VAL A 39 4.30 6.53 23.69
N GLN A 40 4.42 6.85 22.42
CA GLN A 40 5.18 7.99 21.98
C GLN A 40 4.46 9.30 22.32
N TYR A 41 5.28 10.26 22.73
CA TYR A 41 4.86 11.64 22.96
C TYR A 41 5.69 12.55 22.08
N GLU A 42 5.02 13.54 21.51
CA GLU A 42 5.68 14.64 20.84
C GLU A 42 5.54 15.93 21.66
N GLU A 43 6.59 16.73 21.62
CA GLU A 43 6.60 18.04 22.25
C GLU A 43 6.17 19.08 21.21
N VAL A 44 4.95 19.60 21.39
CA VAL A 44 4.28 20.47 20.43
C VAL A 44 4.02 21.83 21.06
N ILE A 45 4.24 22.89 20.28
CA ILE A 45 3.86 24.27 20.61
C ILE A 45 2.78 24.72 19.62
N ASP A 46 1.69 25.28 20.13
CA ASP A 46 0.68 25.89 19.27
C ASP A 46 1.27 27.07 18.48
N LEU A 47 0.80 27.27 17.24
CA LEU A 47 1.34 28.31 16.36
C LEU A 47 1.29 29.71 16.96
N ALA A 48 0.24 30.05 17.70
CA ALA A 48 0.06 31.38 18.24
C ALA A 48 1.12 31.69 19.31
N THR A 49 1.39 30.73 20.19
CA THR A 49 2.44 30.82 21.20
C THR A 49 3.82 30.80 20.56
N ALA A 50 4.06 29.94 19.57
CA ALA A 50 5.32 29.89 18.84
C ALA A 50 5.61 31.24 18.18
N LYS A 51 4.70 31.76 17.34
CA LYS A 51 4.85 33.06 16.64
C LYS A 51 5.15 34.21 17.60
N LYS A 52 4.44 34.29 18.73
CA LYS A 52 4.70 35.32 19.76
C LYS A 52 6.10 35.23 20.35
N LYS A 53 6.66 34.02 20.47
CA LYS A 53 7.95 33.81 21.13
C LYS A 53 9.14 33.98 20.18
N VAL A 54 9.07 33.44 18.96
CA VAL A 54 10.16 33.56 17.98
C VAL A 54 10.21 34.92 17.27
N GLY A 55 9.10 35.66 17.25
CA GLY A 55 9.03 36.98 16.62
C GLY A 55 8.99 36.89 15.10
N ASP A 56 10.16 36.88 14.46
CA ASP A 56 10.28 36.76 13.00
C ASP A 56 10.01 35.31 12.55
N TRP A 57 8.74 35.07 12.23
CA TRP A 57 8.21 33.77 11.87
C TRP A 57 8.77 33.25 10.54
N ASP A 58 8.93 34.12 9.55
CA ASP A 58 9.42 33.73 8.21
C ASP A 58 10.89 33.33 8.27
N ALA A 59 11.70 34.08 9.03
CA ALA A 59 13.08 33.70 9.29
C ALA A 59 13.19 32.38 10.07
N PHE A 60 12.30 32.15 11.05
CA PHE A 60 12.24 30.92 11.84
C PHE A 60 11.91 29.67 11.00
N ILE A 61 10.87 29.74 10.16
CA ILE A 61 10.49 28.65 9.27
C ILE A 61 11.64 28.35 8.31
N LYS A 62 12.24 29.38 7.70
CA LYS A 62 13.31 29.22 6.72
C LYS A 62 14.57 28.59 7.34
N ARG A 63 14.97 29.00 8.55
CA ARG A 63 16.18 28.46 9.21
C ARG A 63 16.00 27.03 9.71
N ASN A 64 14.79 26.64 10.08
CA ASN A 64 14.47 25.27 10.53
C ASN A 64 13.94 24.37 9.41
N ARG A 65 13.66 24.92 8.23
CA ARG A 65 13.03 24.23 7.07
C ARG A 65 11.67 23.61 7.43
N ILE A 66 10.88 24.34 8.20
CA ILE A 66 9.52 23.93 8.57
C ILE A 66 8.58 24.29 7.40
N ASN A 67 7.45 23.59 7.25
CA ASN A 67 6.44 23.98 6.26
C ASN A 67 5.70 25.24 6.74
N ALA A 68 5.46 26.20 5.85
CA ALA A 68 4.73 27.42 6.16
C ALA A 68 3.25 27.18 6.54
N GLU A 69 2.67 26.07 6.06
CA GLU A 69 1.29 25.66 6.33
C GLU A 69 1.16 24.73 7.55
N THR A 70 2.18 24.66 8.40
CA THR A 70 2.14 23.83 9.62
C THR A 70 1.06 24.33 10.58
N ASP A 71 0.34 23.40 11.20
CA ASP A 71 -0.75 23.62 12.17
C ASP A 71 -0.23 23.81 13.61
N ALA A 72 0.95 23.26 13.89
CA ALA A 72 1.69 23.43 15.14
C ALA A 72 3.22 23.35 14.90
N VAL A 73 4.01 23.69 15.92
CA VAL A 73 5.47 23.52 15.91
C VAL A 73 5.86 22.32 16.73
N TYR A 74 6.37 21.30 16.05
CA TYR A 74 6.93 20.10 16.65
C TYR A 74 8.42 20.34 16.95
N LEU A 75 8.84 20.21 18.22
CA LEU A 75 10.25 20.43 18.58
C LEU A 75 11.21 19.49 17.84
N SER A 76 10.75 18.28 17.51
CA SER A 76 11.51 17.30 16.71
C SER A 76 11.89 17.82 15.31
N LYS A 77 11.18 18.82 14.79
CA LYS A 77 11.43 19.45 13.48
C LYS A 77 12.26 20.73 13.56
N VAL A 78 12.52 21.24 14.78
CA VAL A 78 13.36 22.43 14.98
C VAL A 78 14.83 21.99 15.01
N LYS A 79 15.65 22.57 14.13
CA LYS A 79 17.07 22.17 13.97
C LYS A 79 18.04 23.07 14.73
N LYS A 80 17.65 24.32 14.99
CA LYS A 80 18.50 25.30 15.67
C LYS A 80 18.38 25.17 17.19
N GLU A 81 19.50 24.92 17.85
CA GLU A 81 19.54 24.74 19.32
C GLU A 81 19.00 25.95 20.10
N GLU A 82 19.26 27.17 19.62
CA GLU A 82 18.73 28.41 20.22
C GLU A 82 17.20 28.45 20.22
N ASP A 83 16.58 28.00 19.12
CA ASP A 83 15.12 27.94 18.99
C ASP A 83 14.54 26.82 19.83
N ILE A 84 15.23 25.67 19.90
CA ILE A 84 14.83 24.57 20.78
C ILE A 84 14.84 25.06 22.22
N ALA A 85 15.91 25.71 22.68
CA ALA A 85 15.99 26.23 24.05
C ALA A 85 14.89 27.27 24.36
N LEU A 86 14.51 28.08 23.36
CA LEU A 86 13.46 29.09 23.48
C LEU A 86 12.05 28.49 23.56
N LEU A 87 11.77 27.46 22.75
CA LEU A 87 10.44 26.85 22.61
C LEU A 87 10.20 25.68 23.57
N LYS A 88 11.26 24.99 24.00
CA LYS A 88 11.18 23.83 24.90
C LYS A 88 10.39 24.08 26.19
N PRO A 89 10.52 25.22 26.88
CA PRO A 89 9.71 25.52 28.08
C PRO A 89 8.21 25.72 27.79
N LEU A 90 7.84 25.96 26.54
CA LEU A 90 6.47 26.21 26.10
C LEU A 90 5.82 24.99 25.46
N ALA A 91 6.60 23.93 25.23
CA ALA A 91 6.10 22.73 24.59
C ALA A 91 5.24 21.92 25.55
N LYS A 92 4.15 21.40 25.00
CA LYS A 92 3.28 20.45 25.68
C LYS A 92 3.55 19.08 25.11
N LYS A 93 3.61 18.08 25.99
CA LYS A 93 3.61 16.69 25.56
C LYS A 93 2.22 16.34 25.05
N VAL A 94 2.14 15.97 23.79
CA VAL A 94 0.93 15.49 23.14
C VAL A 94 1.13 14.02 22.83
N TYR A 95 0.12 13.24 23.18
CA TYR A 95 0.02 11.83 22.85
C TYR A 95 -0.07 11.66 21.33
N THR A 96 0.79 10.84 20.74
CA THR A 96 0.75 10.61 19.29
C THR A 96 -0.07 9.39 18.88
N GLY A 97 -0.50 8.56 19.82
CA GLY A 97 -1.15 7.27 19.51
C GLY A 97 -0.19 6.12 19.24
N TRP A 98 1.06 6.41 18.86
CA TRP A 98 1.97 5.39 18.34
C TRP A 98 2.77 4.67 19.41
N ILE A 99 2.68 3.35 19.43
CA ILE A 99 3.48 2.47 20.27
C ILE A 99 4.46 1.69 19.39
N ILE A 100 5.76 1.76 19.70
CA ILE A 100 6.77 0.88 19.09
C ILE A 100 6.66 -0.49 19.76
N LEU A 101 6.52 -1.54 18.95
CA LEU A 101 6.43 -2.92 19.45
C LEU A 101 7.81 -3.53 19.72
N GLU A 102 8.85 -3.05 19.03
CA GLU A 102 10.22 -3.52 19.22
C GLU A 102 10.68 -3.39 20.69
N GLY A 103 11.25 -4.46 21.24
CA GLY A 103 11.75 -4.49 22.62
C GLY A 103 10.69 -4.64 23.72
N LEU A 104 9.40 -4.63 23.38
CA LEU A 104 8.34 -4.93 24.36
C LEU A 104 8.31 -6.43 24.72
N PRO A 105 8.01 -6.78 25.97
CA PRO A 105 7.66 -8.16 26.36
C PRO A 105 6.46 -8.68 25.55
N GLU A 106 6.43 -9.99 25.26
CA GLU A 106 5.38 -10.59 24.40
C GLU A 106 3.96 -10.44 24.98
N ASP A 107 3.80 -10.56 26.30
CA ASP A 107 2.53 -10.32 26.99
C ASP A 107 2.03 -8.88 26.81
N ARG A 108 2.94 -7.91 26.86
CA ARG A 108 2.66 -6.49 26.59
C ARG A 108 2.30 -6.26 25.14
N LYS A 109 3.03 -6.85 24.18
CA LYS A 109 2.72 -6.76 22.75
C LYS A 109 1.32 -7.30 22.47
N GLU A 110 0.98 -8.48 22.97
CA GLU A 110 -0.35 -9.06 22.80
C GLU A 110 -1.46 -8.18 23.40
N ALA A 111 -1.22 -7.52 24.53
CA ALA A 111 -2.18 -6.59 25.13
C ALA A 111 -2.40 -5.36 24.25
N VAL A 112 -1.33 -4.76 23.74
CA VAL A 112 -1.39 -3.60 22.82
C VAL A 112 -2.12 -3.98 21.53
N LEU A 113 -1.78 -5.12 20.92
CA LEU A 113 -2.38 -5.57 19.66
C LEU A 113 -3.90 -5.84 19.76
N LYS A 114 -4.43 -6.06 20.96
CA LYS A 114 -5.89 -6.22 21.18
C LYS A 114 -6.66 -4.90 21.12
N VAL A 115 -6.00 -3.78 21.45
CA VAL A 115 -6.61 -2.45 21.47
C VAL A 115 -6.15 -1.56 20.32
N ALA A 116 -5.11 -1.97 19.60
CA ALA A 116 -4.58 -1.24 18.46
C ALA A 116 -5.60 -1.11 17.32
N SER A 117 -5.52 0.02 16.62
CA SER A 117 -6.18 0.20 15.33
C SER A 117 -5.67 -0.86 14.35
N LYS A 118 -6.60 -1.49 13.62
CA LYS A 118 -6.25 -2.47 12.59
C LYS A 118 -5.76 -1.82 11.30
N ASP A 119 -6.17 -0.58 11.08
CA ASP A 119 -5.90 0.15 9.85
C ASP A 119 -4.68 1.07 9.99
N ASP A 120 -4.35 1.50 11.22
CA ASP A 120 -3.23 2.40 11.51
C ASP A 120 -2.05 1.63 12.12
N VAL A 121 -1.35 0.90 11.25
CA VAL A 121 -0.16 0.14 11.59
C VAL A 121 0.99 0.49 10.65
N VAL A 122 2.21 0.40 11.17
CA VAL A 122 3.44 0.54 10.41
C VAL A 122 4.16 -0.80 10.46
N THR A 123 4.36 -1.39 9.28
CA THR A 123 5.07 -2.66 9.11
C THR A 123 6.51 -2.43 8.70
N GLY A 124 7.34 -3.48 8.76
CA GLY A 124 8.70 -3.44 8.24
C GLY A 124 8.75 -3.12 6.75
N TRP A 125 7.68 -3.39 6.01
CA TRP A 125 7.54 -3.00 4.61
C TRP A 125 7.45 -1.47 4.44
N ASP A 126 6.81 -0.78 5.37
CA ASP A 126 6.57 0.67 5.30
C ASP A 126 7.82 1.49 5.67
N GLU A 127 8.78 0.87 6.36
CA GLU A 127 10.08 1.47 6.70
C GLU A 127 11.11 1.35 5.56
N LEU A 128 10.81 0.59 4.49
CA LEU A 128 11.69 0.47 3.35
C LEU A 128 11.74 1.76 2.52
N GLU A 129 12.92 2.07 2.00
CA GLU A 129 13.06 3.12 0.99
C GLU A 129 12.55 2.65 -0.38
N PHE A 130 12.18 3.59 -1.26
CA PHE A 130 11.61 3.27 -2.57
C PHE A 130 12.51 2.36 -3.43
N ASP A 131 13.83 2.55 -3.38
CA ASP A 131 14.78 1.74 -4.15
C ASP A 131 14.84 0.30 -3.62
N GLU A 132 14.75 0.11 -2.30
CA GLU A 132 14.72 -1.21 -1.66
C GLU A 132 13.44 -1.97 -1.99
N MET A 133 12.29 -1.27 -1.95
CA MET A 133 11.00 -1.83 -2.38
C MET A 133 11.05 -2.28 -3.85
N ASN A 134 11.59 -1.44 -4.73
CA ASN A 134 11.72 -1.75 -6.16
C ASN A 134 12.64 -2.95 -6.39
N GLU A 135 13.77 -3.01 -5.69
CA GLU A 135 14.71 -4.12 -5.79
C GLU A 135 14.05 -5.44 -5.35
N LEU A 136 13.36 -5.45 -4.20
CA LEU A 136 12.61 -6.60 -3.71
C LEU A 136 11.53 -7.06 -4.70
N CYS A 137 10.71 -6.12 -5.19
CA CYS A 137 9.68 -6.41 -6.19
C CYS A 137 10.27 -6.99 -7.47
N SER A 138 11.37 -6.42 -7.97
CA SER A 138 11.99 -6.87 -9.23
C SER A 138 12.52 -8.31 -9.17
N LYS A 139 12.92 -8.78 -7.99
CA LYS A 139 13.40 -10.15 -7.74
C LYS A 139 12.29 -11.11 -7.31
N CYS A 140 11.10 -10.60 -7.01
CA CYS A 140 10.00 -11.39 -6.49
C CYS A 140 9.39 -12.27 -7.58
N PRO A 141 9.16 -13.58 -7.32
CA PRO A 141 8.52 -14.48 -8.30
C PRO A 141 7.09 -14.05 -8.66
N LEU A 142 6.45 -13.24 -7.82
CA LEU A 142 5.12 -12.70 -8.08
C LEU A 142 5.13 -11.48 -9.00
N SER A 143 6.30 -10.93 -9.35
CA SER A 143 6.37 -9.72 -10.15
C SER A 143 6.19 -10.02 -11.64
N TRP A 144 4.98 -9.81 -12.15
CA TRP A 144 4.64 -10.02 -13.55
C TRP A 144 4.59 -8.73 -14.38
N ASP A 145 4.43 -7.55 -13.78
CA ASP A 145 4.39 -6.28 -14.54
C ASP A 145 5.80 -5.75 -14.80
N LYS A 146 6.61 -6.54 -15.52
CA LYS A 146 7.97 -6.17 -15.97
C LYS A 146 8.91 -5.76 -14.81
N GLY A 147 8.84 -6.47 -13.69
CA GLY A 147 9.67 -6.17 -12.52
C GLY A 147 9.15 -5.04 -11.63
N ARG A 148 8.00 -4.43 -11.95
CA ARG A 148 7.42 -3.32 -11.17
C ARG A 148 6.54 -3.77 -10.01
N GLY A 149 6.25 -5.07 -9.92
CA GLY A 149 5.43 -5.64 -8.86
C GLY A 149 4.40 -6.65 -9.34
N CYS A 150 3.59 -7.08 -8.38
CA CYS A 150 2.53 -8.08 -8.51
C CYS A 150 1.15 -7.49 -8.84
N ILE A 151 1.12 -6.20 -9.21
CA ILE A 151 -0.06 -5.40 -9.54
C ILE A 151 0.23 -4.64 -10.83
N GLY A 152 -0.76 -4.48 -11.70
CA GLY A 152 -0.61 -3.68 -12.92
C GLY A 152 -1.92 -3.44 -13.66
N ALA A 153 -1.83 -2.64 -14.73
CA ALA A 153 -3.01 -2.24 -15.49
C ALA A 153 -3.62 -3.38 -16.32
N PHE A 154 -4.91 -3.65 -16.13
CA PHE A 154 -5.69 -4.52 -17.01
C PHE A 154 -6.15 -3.75 -18.25
N GLY A 155 -6.78 -2.58 -18.08
CA GLY A 155 -7.26 -1.77 -19.20
C GLY A 155 -8.19 -0.64 -18.77
N PRO A 156 -8.61 0.24 -19.68
CA PRO A 156 -9.55 1.30 -19.35
C PRO A 156 -10.95 0.71 -19.05
N GLU A 157 -11.75 1.41 -18.24
CA GLU A 157 -13.14 0.99 -17.94
C GLU A 157 -14.02 0.85 -19.20
N ASN A 158 -13.72 1.61 -20.26
CA ASN A 158 -14.41 1.52 -21.56
C ASN A 158 -13.80 0.48 -22.52
N SER A 159 -13.00 -0.45 -21.99
CA SER A 159 -12.45 -1.55 -22.78
C SER A 159 -13.57 -2.40 -23.37
N LYS A 160 -13.43 -2.77 -24.65
CA LYS A 160 -14.33 -3.74 -25.29
C LYS A 160 -13.90 -5.19 -25.07
N LEU A 161 -12.77 -5.42 -24.38
CA LEU A 161 -12.28 -6.77 -24.13
C LEU A 161 -13.30 -7.62 -23.34
N PRO A 162 -13.99 -7.11 -22.30
CA PRO A 162 -15.05 -7.87 -21.62
C PRO A 162 -16.22 -8.23 -22.55
N GLU A 163 -16.64 -7.34 -23.44
CA GLU A 163 -17.70 -7.61 -24.43
C GLU A 163 -17.28 -8.71 -25.42
N ILE A 164 -16.03 -8.66 -25.90
CA ILE A 164 -15.48 -9.70 -26.76
C ILE A 164 -15.43 -11.02 -26.00
N ALA A 165 -14.89 -11.03 -24.77
CA ALA A 165 -14.84 -12.22 -23.92
C ALA A 165 -16.23 -12.86 -23.72
N ALA A 166 -17.27 -12.06 -23.53
CA ALA A 166 -18.64 -12.57 -23.41
C ALA A 166 -19.10 -13.32 -24.67
N LYS A 167 -18.77 -12.85 -25.88
CA LYS A 167 -19.11 -13.54 -27.15
C LYS A 167 -18.46 -14.92 -27.27
N TYR A 168 -17.27 -15.08 -26.70
CA TYR A 168 -16.49 -16.32 -26.75
C TYR A 168 -16.61 -17.16 -25.47
N ASN A 169 -17.64 -16.90 -24.65
CA ASN A 169 -17.93 -17.64 -23.43
C ASN A 169 -16.76 -17.67 -22.43
N CYS A 170 -16.11 -16.51 -22.24
CA CYS A 170 -15.04 -16.29 -21.27
C CYS A 170 -15.59 -15.47 -20.08
N PRO A 171 -16.31 -16.11 -19.13
CA PRO A 171 -17.05 -15.42 -18.06
C PRO A 171 -16.17 -14.62 -17.10
N ILE A 172 -14.95 -15.07 -16.78
CA ILE A 172 -14.06 -14.37 -15.85
C ILE A 172 -13.66 -13.03 -16.46
N THR A 173 -13.11 -13.05 -17.67
CA THR A 173 -12.69 -11.84 -18.40
C THR A 173 -13.88 -10.92 -18.69
N ALA A 174 -15.04 -11.48 -19.04
CA ALA A 174 -16.27 -10.72 -19.25
C ALA A 174 -16.76 -10.01 -17.98
N SER A 175 -16.46 -10.59 -16.81
CA SER A 175 -16.86 -10.04 -15.51
C SER A 175 -15.88 -9.02 -14.92
N ALA A 176 -14.74 -8.73 -15.56
CA ALA A 176 -13.64 -7.97 -14.96
C ALA A 176 -14.08 -6.65 -14.28
N LEU A 177 -14.90 -5.84 -14.96
CA LEU A 177 -15.47 -4.59 -14.43
C LEU A 177 -16.33 -4.80 -13.18
N LYS A 178 -17.19 -5.81 -13.24
CA LYS A 178 -18.11 -6.14 -12.14
C LYS A 178 -17.32 -6.67 -10.94
N SER A 179 -16.40 -7.58 -11.19
CA SER A 179 -15.54 -8.18 -10.16
C SER A 179 -14.65 -7.16 -9.48
N ALA A 180 -14.16 -6.15 -10.22
CA ALA A 180 -13.44 -5.01 -9.65
C ALA A 180 -14.33 -4.19 -8.69
N LYS A 181 -15.55 -3.86 -9.12
CA LYS A 181 -16.52 -3.12 -8.30
C LYS A 181 -16.96 -3.90 -7.06
N ASP A 182 -17.12 -5.20 -7.19
CA ASP A 182 -17.57 -6.09 -6.12
C ASP A 182 -16.39 -6.53 -5.21
N HIS A 183 -15.16 -6.03 -5.45
CA HIS A 183 -13.93 -6.44 -4.76
C HIS A 183 -13.78 -7.97 -4.68
N LYS A 184 -14.14 -8.66 -5.78
CA LYS A 184 -14.11 -10.12 -5.82
C LYS A 184 -12.66 -10.61 -5.89
N ILE A 185 -12.30 -11.46 -4.92
CA ILE A 185 -11.08 -12.26 -4.94
C ILE A 185 -11.40 -13.60 -5.63
N PHE A 186 -10.61 -13.92 -6.66
CA PHE A 186 -10.62 -15.19 -7.36
C PHE A 186 -9.57 -16.11 -6.76
N SER A 187 -9.85 -17.41 -6.77
CA SER A 187 -8.95 -18.45 -6.25
C SER A 187 -7.89 -18.86 -7.28
N SER A 188 -6.94 -19.68 -6.84
CA SER A 188 -6.00 -20.36 -7.74
C SER A 188 -6.69 -21.35 -8.68
N ALA A 189 -7.83 -21.92 -8.31
CA ALA A 189 -8.64 -22.74 -9.20
C ALA A 189 -9.28 -21.90 -10.33
N ASP A 190 -9.81 -20.72 -9.99
CA ASP A 190 -10.32 -19.76 -10.99
C ASP A 190 -9.20 -19.30 -11.95
N ALA A 191 -7.95 -19.26 -11.50
CA ALA A 191 -6.81 -18.94 -12.34
C ALA A 191 -6.56 -20.00 -13.43
N GLU A 192 -6.78 -21.29 -13.15
CA GLU A 192 -6.71 -22.34 -14.17
C GLU A 192 -7.77 -22.14 -15.26
N ASP A 193 -8.97 -21.70 -14.88
CA ASP A 193 -10.03 -21.36 -15.83
C ASP A 193 -9.71 -20.09 -16.61
N LEU A 194 -9.10 -19.08 -15.98
CA LEU A 194 -8.61 -17.89 -16.67
C LEU A 194 -7.54 -18.24 -17.73
N LEU A 195 -6.64 -19.20 -17.47
CA LEU A 195 -5.68 -19.66 -18.47
C LEU A 195 -6.36 -20.27 -19.70
N LYS A 196 -7.47 -20.99 -19.51
CA LYS A 196 -8.27 -21.52 -20.63
C LYS A 196 -8.93 -20.39 -21.42
N GLU A 197 -9.48 -19.37 -20.73
CA GLU A 197 -10.04 -18.19 -21.39
C GLU A 197 -8.99 -17.41 -22.20
N VAL A 198 -7.77 -17.27 -21.66
CA VAL A 198 -6.66 -16.61 -22.36
C VAL A 198 -6.37 -17.27 -23.70
N GLU A 199 -6.32 -18.60 -23.77
CA GLU A 199 -6.09 -19.31 -25.03
C GLU A 199 -7.23 -19.10 -26.03
N ILE A 200 -8.49 -19.15 -25.57
CA ILE A 200 -9.66 -18.82 -26.41
C ILE A 200 -9.55 -17.38 -26.95
N LEU A 201 -9.16 -16.42 -26.11
CA LEU A 201 -9.05 -15.02 -26.47
C LEU A 201 -7.91 -14.76 -27.45
N LYS A 202 -6.76 -15.45 -27.31
CA LYS A 202 -5.65 -15.38 -28.28
C LYS A 202 -6.10 -15.78 -29.68
N ASP A 203 -6.97 -16.78 -29.80
CA ASP A 203 -7.54 -17.24 -31.08
C ASP A 203 -8.71 -16.37 -31.57
N ALA A 204 -9.46 -15.77 -30.65
CA ALA A 204 -10.63 -14.94 -30.95
C ALA A 204 -10.26 -13.53 -31.43
N LEU A 205 -9.27 -12.88 -30.81
CA LEU A 205 -8.89 -11.50 -31.11
C LEU A 205 -8.52 -11.26 -32.58
N PRO A 206 -7.79 -12.16 -33.28
CA PRO A 206 -7.54 -12.03 -34.71
C PRO A 206 -8.81 -12.04 -35.56
N LYS A 207 -9.86 -12.76 -35.13
CA LYS A 207 -11.15 -12.86 -35.83
C LYS A 207 -11.98 -11.58 -35.68
N GLU A 208 -11.89 -10.89 -34.54
CA GLU A 208 -12.52 -9.58 -34.34
C GLU A 208 -11.81 -8.47 -35.13
N GLY A 209 -10.52 -8.65 -35.46
CA GLY A 209 -9.76 -7.79 -36.36
C GLY A 209 -8.43 -7.29 -35.79
N LYS A 210 -7.52 -6.88 -36.69
CA LYS A 210 -6.13 -6.49 -36.38
C LYS A 210 -5.99 -5.41 -35.30
N VAL A 211 -6.94 -4.47 -35.22
CA VAL A 211 -6.94 -3.39 -34.22
C VAL A 211 -7.10 -3.94 -32.80
N TYR A 212 -7.91 -4.98 -32.62
CA TYR A 212 -8.17 -5.58 -31.32
C TYR A 212 -7.01 -6.42 -30.82
N VAL A 213 -6.30 -7.12 -31.73
CA VAL A 213 -5.04 -7.80 -31.40
C VAL A 213 -4.04 -6.82 -30.80
N ASN A 214 -3.77 -5.70 -31.48
CA ASN A 214 -2.81 -4.71 -30.99
C ASN A 214 -3.23 -4.06 -29.67
N ARG A 215 -4.53 -3.85 -29.47
CA ARG A 215 -5.06 -3.20 -28.27
C ARG A 215 -5.12 -4.12 -27.05
N TYR A 216 -5.41 -5.41 -27.26
CA TYR A 216 -5.69 -6.35 -26.17
C TYR A 216 -4.63 -7.43 -25.96
N LYS A 217 -3.58 -7.47 -26.79
CA LYS A 217 -2.40 -8.32 -26.55
C LYS A 217 -1.82 -8.12 -25.15
N GLY A 218 -1.52 -6.88 -24.76
CA GLY A 218 -0.96 -6.58 -23.43
C GLY A 218 -1.86 -7.01 -22.27
N PRO A 219 -3.15 -6.63 -22.25
CA PRO A 219 -4.12 -7.12 -21.25
C PRO A 219 -4.19 -8.65 -21.15
N VAL A 220 -4.22 -9.37 -22.28
CA VAL A 220 -4.26 -10.84 -22.30
C VAL A 220 -2.97 -11.46 -21.76
N GLU A 221 -1.79 -10.93 -22.14
CA GLU A 221 -0.50 -11.39 -21.62
C GLU A 221 -0.38 -11.18 -20.10
N ARG A 222 -0.95 -10.09 -19.57
CA ARG A 222 -0.97 -9.82 -18.12
C ARG A 222 -1.90 -10.77 -17.37
N MET A 223 -3.10 -11.02 -17.89
CA MET A 223 -4.01 -12.03 -17.33
C MET A 223 -3.33 -13.39 -17.28
N GLU A 224 -2.64 -13.78 -18.35
CA GLU A 224 -1.89 -15.04 -18.41
C GLU A 224 -0.81 -15.10 -17.34
N ALA A 225 -0.04 -14.03 -17.15
CA ALA A 225 1.03 -13.98 -16.16
C ALA A 225 0.50 -14.06 -14.73
N VAL A 226 -0.55 -13.29 -14.41
CA VAL A 226 -1.24 -13.34 -13.11
C VAL A 226 -1.75 -14.75 -12.83
N ALA A 227 -2.44 -15.35 -13.79
CA ALA A 227 -3.01 -16.68 -13.62
C ALA A 227 -1.95 -17.76 -13.42
N LYS A 228 -0.83 -17.71 -14.17
CA LYS A 228 0.30 -18.62 -13.97
C LYS A 228 0.88 -18.53 -12.56
N ILE A 229 1.07 -17.31 -12.05
CA ILE A 229 1.60 -17.10 -10.70
C ILE A 229 0.60 -17.57 -9.64
N SER A 230 -0.68 -17.22 -9.79
CA SER A 230 -1.73 -17.65 -8.87
C SER A 230 -1.80 -19.17 -8.74
N VAL A 231 -1.68 -19.90 -9.86
CA VAL A 231 -1.59 -21.37 -9.87
C VAL A 231 -0.30 -21.87 -9.21
N SER A 232 0.87 -21.32 -9.56
CA SER A 232 2.16 -21.81 -9.05
C SER A 232 2.34 -21.55 -7.55
N GLU A 233 1.92 -20.38 -7.10
CA GLU A 233 2.05 -19.92 -5.71
C GLU A 233 0.87 -20.36 -4.84
N GLY A 234 -0.26 -20.73 -5.45
CA GLY A 234 -1.48 -21.15 -4.75
C GLY A 234 -2.16 -20.00 -4.00
N CYS A 235 -2.14 -18.80 -4.57
CA CYS A 235 -2.72 -17.59 -3.99
C CYS A 235 -3.91 -17.06 -4.81
N GLY A 236 -4.75 -16.24 -4.20
CA GLY A 236 -5.80 -15.52 -4.88
C GLY A 236 -5.30 -14.40 -5.80
N TRP A 237 -6.21 -13.87 -6.60
CA TRP A 237 -5.98 -12.75 -7.51
C TRP A 237 -7.28 -11.97 -7.74
N TYR A 238 -7.19 -10.73 -8.22
CA TYR A 238 -8.37 -9.85 -8.31
C TYR A 238 -8.21 -8.74 -9.35
N PHE A 239 -9.34 -8.18 -9.77
CA PHE A 239 -9.41 -6.90 -10.48
C PHE A 239 -9.77 -5.78 -9.49
N PHE A 240 -9.33 -4.55 -9.74
CA PHE A 240 -9.67 -3.37 -8.91
C PHE A 240 -9.50 -2.04 -9.64
#